data_AF-A0A661XEW4-F1
#
_entry.id   AF-A0A661XEW4-F1
#
_cell.length_a   1.000
_cell.length_b   1.000
_cell.length_c   1.000
_cell.angle_alpha   90.00
_cell.angle_beta   90.00
_cell.angle_gamma   90.00
#
_symmetry.space_group_name_H-M   'P 1'
#
loop_
_entity.id
_entity.type
_entity.pdbx_description
1 polymer ?
#
loop_
_entity_poly.entity_id
_entity_poly.type
_entity_poly.pdbx_seq_one_letter_code
_entity_poly.pdbx_strand_id
1 'polypeptide(L)'
;MATFFSKTLGFTVALLVTSIFQSCDKCEADQFGDTLWLEVPVEVTPGNETLILGDTIWVHIDISKHVSEQSRGTSITLDSFNFYTELNISRIDDTIEHFPISDSDIVENKGKLTVVPLTGNAKTYHATARFSEDRYFLDVGFIPPEIGIYAFAVITSPIILQFYEHPALYKCDKRKRNDARVLYTINNGDPYENNYELFQQTSIPHVVKLDVEQYIRDAWYTFRVVD
;
A
#
# COMPACT_ATOMS: atom_id res chain seq x y z
N MET A 1 20.83 3.00 90.17
CA MET A 1 21.56 4.29 90.11
C MET A 1 22.55 4.19 88.97
N ALA A 2 22.65 5.24 88.14
CA ALA A 2 23.48 5.41 86.93
C ALA A 2 22.96 4.81 85.59
N THR A 3 22.36 5.73 84.83
CA THR A 3 22.28 5.90 83.36
C THR A 3 23.34 5.22 82.48
N PHE A 4 22.94 4.78 81.27
CA PHE A 4 23.51 5.28 80.00
C PHE A 4 22.56 5.06 78.81
N PHE A 5 22.19 6.18 78.16
CA PHE A 5 21.61 6.26 76.82
C PHE A 5 22.76 6.24 75.79
N SER A 6 22.61 5.53 74.66
CA SER A 6 23.22 5.89 73.36
C SER A 6 22.70 4.94 72.28
N LYS A 7 21.74 5.36 71.44
CA LYS A 7 21.96 5.81 70.05
C LYS A 7 22.88 4.90 69.23
N THR A 8 22.26 4.01 68.45
CA THR A 8 22.70 3.65 67.09
C THR A 8 21.45 3.34 66.27
N LEU A 9 20.81 4.43 65.85
CA LEU A 9 19.90 4.46 64.72
C LEU A 9 20.75 4.45 63.45
N GLY A 10 20.40 3.58 62.50
CA GLY A 10 20.89 3.67 61.12
C GLY A 10 21.97 2.66 60.78
N PHE A 11 21.59 1.60 60.06
CA PHE A 11 22.24 1.13 58.83
C PHE A 11 21.71 -0.26 58.46
N THR A 12 20.47 -0.37 57.95
CA THR A 12 20.06 -1.52 57.11
C THR A 12 18.74 -1.28 56.38
N VAL A 13 18.58 -0.11 55.73
CA VAL A 13 17.59 0.08 54.66
C VAL A 13 18.37 0.48 53.42
N ALA A 14 19.13 -0.47 52.85
CA ALA A 14 19.89 -0.27 51.62
C ALA A 14 20.21 -1.61 50.95
N LEU A 15 19.21 -2.46 50.76
CA LEU A 15 19.36 -3.70 49.99
C LEU A 15 18.01 -4.16 49.42
N LEU A 16 17.31 -3.23 48.77
CA LEU A 16 16.04 -3.51 48.07
C LEU A 16 15.79 -2.55 46.89
N VAL A 17 16.87 -2.03 46.28
CA VAL A 17 16.82 -1.18 45.07
C VAL A 17 17.93 -1.57 44.10
N THR A 18 18.04 -2.86 43.76
CA THR A 18 18.94 -3.33 42.68
C THR A 18 18.21 -4.17 41.65
N SER A 19 16.89 -3.99 41.50
CA SER A 19 16.05 -4.83 40.64
C SER A 19 15.17 -4.02 39.67
N ILE A 20 15.72 -3.04 38.95
CA ILE A 20 14.97 -2.34 37.87
C ILE A 20 15.80 -1.98 36.63
N PHE A 21 16.88 -2.70 36.35
CA PHE A 21 17.58 -2.57 35.06
C PHE A 21 17.75 -3.94 34.39
N GLN A 22 16.66 -4.68 34.24
CA GLN A 22 16.53 -5.54 33.07
C GLN A 22 16.06 -4.62 31.94
N SER A 23 16.99 -4.06 31.17
CA SER A 23 16.60 -3.58 29.85
C SER A 23 16.06 -4.81 29.11
N CYS A 24 14.79 -4.76 28.72
CA CYS A 24 14.27 -5.68 27.72
C CYS A 24 14.88 -5.31 26.36
N ASP A 25 16.20 -5.44 26.20
CA ASP A 25 16.90 -5.40 24.92
C ASP A 25 16.84 -6.78 24.25
N LYS A 26 15.64 -7.37 24.19
CA LYS A 26 15.37 -8.47 23.29
C LYS A 26 14.50 -7.94 22.16
N CYS A 27 15.10 -7.09 21.34
CA CYS A 27 14.61 -7.07 19.97
C CYS A 27 14.99 -8.43 19.40
N GLU A 28 14.00 -9.30 19.18
CA GLU A 28 14.20 -10.49 18.36
C GLU A 28 14.87 -10.04 17.07
N ALA A 29 15.93 -10.74 16.65
CA ALA A 29 16.75 -10.34 15.52
C ALA A 29 15.85 -9.91 14.35
N ASP A 30 16.00 -8.66 13.91
CA ASP A 30 15.18 -8.07 12.85
C ASP A 30 15.18 -8.98 11.62
N GLN A 31 14.07 -9.69 11.43
CA GLN A 31 13.97 -10.73 10.43
C GLN A 31 13.85 -10.19 9.00
N PHE A 32 13.65 -8.88 8.82
CA PHE A 32 13.43 -8.25 7.51
C PHE A 32 14.68 -7.51 6.97
N GLY A 33 15.55 -7.00 7.84
CA GLY A 33 16.84 -6.39 7.43
C GLY A 33 16.71 -4.99 6.80
N ASP A 34 17.49 -4.65 5.79
CA ASP A 34 17.44 -3.28 5.21
C ASP A 34 16.29 -3.07 4.22
N THR A 35 15.62 -4.14 3.81
CA THR A 35 14.59 -4.16 2.76
C THR A 35 13.27 -4.67 3.35
N LEU A 36 12.16 -4.05 2.97
CA LEU A 36 10.80 -4.47 3.31
C LEU A 36 9.89 -4.28 2.11
N TRP A 37 9.56 -5.37 1.42
CA TRP A 37 8.64 -5.33 0.28
C TRP A 37 7.35 -6.05 0.65
N LEU A 38 6.30 -5.26 0.85
CA LEU A 38 4.97 -5.73 1.24
C LEU A 38 4.17 -6.11 0.00
N GLU A 39 3.64 -7.33 -0.05
CA GLU A 39 2.78 -7.76 -1.15
C GLU A 39 1.31 -7.53 -0.81
N VAL A 40 0.60 -6.85 -1.70
CA VAL A 40 -0.82 -6.51 -1.54
C VAL A 40 -1.59 -7.04 -2.74
N PRO A 41 -2.36 -8.14 -2.61
CA PRO A 41 -3.23 -8.59 -3.67
C PRO A 41 -4.33 -7.56 -3.94
N VAL A 42 -4.67 -7.42 -5.22
CA VAL A 42 -5.74 -6.58 -5.72
C VAL A 42 -6.63 -7.43 -6.62
N GLU A 43 -7.93 -7.34 -6.42
CA GLU A 43 -8.91 -7.96 -7.31
C GLU A 43 -9.63 -6.87 -8.11
N VAL A 44 -9.87 -7.14 -9.40
CA VAL A 44 -10.57 -6.21 -10.29
C VAL A 44 -11.84 -6.88 -10.80
N THR A 45 -12.98 -6.19 -10.65
CA THR A 45 -14.27 -6.73 -11.09
C THR A 45 -15.10 -5.72 -11.90
N PRO A 46 -15.72 -6.12 -13.01
CA PRO A 46 -15.62 -7.45 -13.61
C PRO A 46 -14.21 -7.67 -14.19
N GLY A 47 -13.68 -8.88 -14.06
CA GLY A 47 -12.34 -9.23 -14.59
C GLY A 47 -12.33 -9.43 -16.11
N ASN A 48 -13.25 -8.77 -16.83
CA ASN A 48 -13.39 -8.91 -18.28
C ASN A 48 -12.62 -7.79 -18.98
N GLU A 49 -12.01 -8.10 -20.12
CA GLU A 49 -11.37 -7.11 -20.98
C GLU A 49 -12.33 -6.08 -21.59
N THR A 50 -13.65 -6.33 -21.56
CA THR A 50 -14.68 -5.49 -22.15
C THR A 50 -15.76 -5.12 -21.12
N LEU A 51 -16.08 -3.83 -21.05
CA LEU A 51 -17.15 -3.23 -20.27
C LEU A 51 -18.15 -2.54 -21.20
N ILE A 52 -19.42 -2.48 -20.78
CA ILE A 52 -20.43 -1.67 -21.45
C ILE A 52 -20.40 -0.26 -20.84
N LEU A 53 -20.64 0.76 -21.65
CA LEU A 53 -20.70 2.15 -21.19
C LEU A 53 -21.72 2.30 -20.07
N GLY A 54 -21.29 2.89 -18.96
CA GLY A 54 -22.09 3.01 -17.72
C GLY A 54 -21.90 1.86 -16.73
N ASP A 55 -21.22 0.78 -17.11
CA ASP A 55 -20.74 -0.22 -16.13
C ASP A 55 -19.69 0.39 -15.20
N THR A 56 -19.55 -0.22 -14.02
CA THR A 56 -18.53 0.14 -13.04
C THR A 56 -17.44 -0.92 -13.03
N ILE A 57 -16.19 -0.49 -13.16
CA ILE A 57 -15.02 -1.31 -12.83
C ILE A 57 -14.61 -1.04 -11.40
N TRP A 58 -14.45 -2.10 -10.62
CA TRP A 58 -14.13 -2.05 -9.20
C TRP A 58 -12.72 -2.55 -8.94
N VAL A 59 -12.05 -1.87 -8.02
CA VAL A 59 -10.74 -2.24 -7.47
C VAL A 59 -10.93 -2.60 -6.00
N HIS A 60 -10.62 -3.85 -5.67
CA HIS A 60 -10.78 -4.40 -4.34
C HIS A 60 -9.42 -4.70 -3.72
N ILE A 61 -9.24 -4.24 -2.49
CA ILE A 61 -8.15 -4.67 -1.61
C ILE A 61 -8.80 -5.20 -0.35
N ASP A 62 -8.54 -6.47 -0.04
CA ASP A 62 -8.96 -7.09 1.21
C ASP A 62 -7.82 -7.93 1.77
N ILE A 63 -7.01 -7.30 2.62
CA ILE A 63 -5.80 -7.92 3.16
C ILE A 63 -5.86 -8.02 4.68
N SER A 64 -5.32 -9.12 5.20
CA SER A 64 -5.03 -9.26 6.62
C SER A 64 -4.00 -8.24 7.08
N LYS A 65 -4.03 -7.84 8.36
CA LYS A 65 -2.94 -7.10 8.98
C LYS A 65 -1.61 -7.87 8.98
N HIS A 66 -1.66 -9.18 8.82
CA HIS A 66 -0.50 -10.04 8.59
C HIS A 66 -0.20 -10.07 7.09
N VAL A 67 0.67 -9.16 6.66
CA VAL A 67 1.00 -8.94 5.23
C VAL A 67 2.25 -9.73 4.85
N SER A 68 2.23 -10.34 3.66
CA SER A 68 3.37 -11.08 3.10
C SER A 68 4.54 -10.13 2.81
N GLU A 69 5.75 -10.55 3.17
CA GLU A 69 7.00 -9.90 2.82
C GLU A 69 7.70 -10.75 1.73
N GLN A 70 7.85 -10.16 0.56
CA GLN A 70 8.28 -10.86 -0.65
C GLN A 70 9.71 -11.41 -0.54
N SER A 71 10.65 -10.63 0.00
CA SER A 71 12.08 -10.97 -0.10
C SER A 71 12.46 -12.20 0.72
N ARG A 72 11.67 -12.53 1.75
CA ARG A 72 11.98 -13.62 2.70
C ARG A 72 10.84 -14.62 2.88
N GLY A 73 9.69 -14.41 2.25
CA GLY A 73 8.53 -15.30 2.36
C GLY A 73 7.99 -15.41 3.79
N THR A 74 8.13 -14.34 4.58
CA THR A 74 7.63 -14.23 5.95
C THR A 74 6.49 -13.22 6.01
N SER A 75 5.70 -13.22 7.08
CA SER A 75 4.63 -12.22 7.27
C SER A 75 5.01 -11.19 8.33
N ILE A 76 4.66 -9.93 8.10
CA ILE A 76 4.76 -8.85 9.08
C ILE A 76 3.38 -8.42 9.55
N THR A 77 3.25 -8.11 10.85
CA THR A 77 2.02 -7.53 11.39
C THR A 77 2.08 -6.02 11.25
N LEU A 78 1.09 -5.45 10.57
CA LEU A 78 0.96 -4.02 10.30
C LEU A 78 -0.27 -3.49 11.03
N ASP A 79 -0.06 -2.83 12.16
CA ASP A 79 -1.14 -2.20 12.93
C ASP A 79 -1.28 -0.72 12.54
N SER A 80 -2.45 -0.33 12.03
CA SER A 80 -2.72 1.06 11.57
C SER A 80 -1.73 1.56 10.50
N PHE A 81 -1.32 0.68 9.59
CA PHE A 81 -0.45 1.03 8.48
C PHE A 81 -1.24 1.72 7.36
N ASN A 82 -0.74 2.86 6.89
CA ASN A 82 -1.23 3.48 5.67
C ASN A 82 -0.39 3.00 4.48
N PHE A 83 -1.04 2.34 3.53
CA PHE A 83 -0.40 1.86 2.30
C PHE A 83 -0.10 2.98 1.31
N TYR A 84 -0.70 4.17 1.49
CA TYR A 84 -0.60 5.28 0.55
C TYR A 84 -0.89 4.83 -0.89
N THR A 85 -1.98 4.07 -1.03
CA THR A 85 -2.41 3.54 -2.33
C THR A 85 -2.81 4.69 -3.23
N GLU A 86 -2.28 4.69 -4.44
CA GLU A 86 -2.58 5.62 -5.52
C GLU A 86 -3.20 4.83 -6.66
N LEU A 87 -4.32 5.32 -7.18
CA LEU A 87 -4.94 4.82 -8.39
C LEU A 87 -4.75 5.87 -9.48
N ASN A 88 -4.15 5.46 -10.58
CA ASN A 88 -3.96 6.30 -11.76
C ASN A 88 -4.72 5.66 -12.90
N ILE A 89 -5.73 6.33 -13.43
CA ILE A 89 -6.55 5.82 -14.54
C ILE A 89 -6.54 6.83 -15.68
N SER A 90 -6.34 6.33 -16.89
CA SER A 90 -6.34 7.12 -18.11
C SER A 90 -6.90 6.33 -19.28
N ARG A 91 -7.33 7.08 -20.29
CA ARG A 91 -7.73 6.59 -21.60
C ARG A 91 -6.49 6.61 -22.52
N ILE A 92 -6.24 5.50 -23.19
CA ILE A 92 -4.97 5.18 -23.86
C ILE A 92 -5.11 4.76 -25.34
N ASP A 93 -6.28 4.93 -25.95
CA ASP A 93 -6.59 4.56 -27.35
C ASP A 93 -6.21 5.63 -28.40
N ASP A 94 -5.63 6.76 -27.99
CA ASP A 94 -5.09 7.80 -28.89
C ASP A 94 -3.55 7.84 -28.82
N THR A 95 -2.97 8.90 -29.37
CA THR A 95 -1.56 9.27 -29.41
C THR A 95 -1.12 10.06 -28.17
N ILE A 96 -2.08 10.59 -27.42
CA ILE A 96 -1.88 11.29 -26.15
C ILE A 96 -2.75 10.66 -25.07
N GLU A 97 -2.28 10.74 -23.83
CA GLU A 97 -3.00 10.22 -22.67
C GLU A 97 -4.11 11.19 -22.24
N HIS A 98 -5.32 10.65 -22.06
CA HIS A 98 -6.49 11.42 -21.64
C HIS A 98 -6.95 10.99 -20.25
N PHE A 99 -7.44 11.93 -19.44
CA PHE A 99 -7.90 11.68 -18.07
C PHE A 99 -9.36 12.08 -17.92
N PRO A 100 -10.30 11.34 -18.54
CA PRO A 100 -11.70 11.76 -18.64
C PRO A 100 -12.50 11.54 -17.34
N ILE A 101 -11.97 10.73 -16.40
CA ILE A 101 -12.65 10.39 -15.14
C ILE A 101 -12.82 11.64 -14.27
N SER A 102 -14.08 11.96 -13.97
CA SER A 102 -14.47 13.01 -13.05
C SER A 102 -14.77 12.46 -11.66
N ASP A 103 -14.90 13.34 -10.68
CA ASP A 103 -15.16 12.95 -9.29
C ASP A 103 -16.55 12.31 -9.13
N SER A 104 -17.52 12.64 -10.02
CA SER A 104 -18.84 12.00 -10.05
C SER A 104 -18.84 10.60 -10.67
N ASP A 105 -17.76 10.23 -11.35
CA ASP A 105 -17.59 8.92 -11.97
C ASP A 105 -16.96 7.90 -10.99
N ILE A 106 -16.73 8.31 -9.74
CA ILE A 106 -16.10 7.50 -8.70
C ILE A 106 -17.16 7.02 -7.73
N VAL A 107 -17.10 5.74 -7.40
CA VAL A 107 -17.98 5.10 -6.43
C VAL A 107 -17.15 4.61 -5.25
N GLU A 108 -17.39 5.12 -4.04
CA GLU A 108 -16.72 4.66 -2.82
C GLU A 108 -17.63 3.70 -2.05
N ASN A 109 -17.20 2.45 -1.83
CA ASN A 109 -17.93 1.49 -1.00
C ASN A 109 -17.21 1.22 0.34
N LYS A 110 -15.90 0.96 0.29
CA LYS A 110 -15.05 0.80 1.49
C LYS A 110 -13.75 1.56 1.35
N GLY A 111 -13.31 2.15 2.45
CA GLY A 111 -12.17 3.06 2.45
C GLY A 111 -12.60 4.47 2.07
N LYS A 112 -11.65 5.25 1.58
CA LYS A 112 -11.88 6.63 1.12
C LYS A 112 -10.94 6.95 -0.02
N LEU A 113 -11.42 7.70 -1.00
CA LEU A 113 -10.62 8.20 -2.10
C LEU A 113 -10.50 9.72 -1.99
N THR A 114 -9.35 10.27 -2.35
CA THR A 114 -9.12 11.71 -2.39
C THR A 114 -8.43 12.05 -3.69
N VAL A 115 -9.06 12.93 -4.46
CA VAL A 115 -8.55 13.35 -5.76
C VAL A 115 -7.42 14.37 -5.54
N VAL A 116 -6.26 14.08 -6.12
CA VAL A 116 -5.12 15.00 -6.15
C VAL A 116 -4.89 15.42 -7.60
N PRO A 117 -5.14 16.69 -7.94
CA PRO A 117 -4.88 17.19 -9.28
C PRO A 117 -3.36 17.22 -9.52
N LEU A 118 -2.95 16.75 -10.69
CA LEU A 118 -1.58 16.84 -11.18
C LEU A 118 -1.46 17.96 -12.22
N THR A 119 -0.28 18.12 -12.82
CA THR A 119 -0.07 19.12 -13.87
C THR A 119 -0.95 18.83 -15.09
N GLY A 120 -1.67 19.84 -15.57
CA GLY A 120 -2.60 19.71 -16.71
C GLY A 120 -3.95 19.16 -16.26
N ASN A 121 -4.49 18.18 -17.02
CA ASN A 121 -5.76 17.52 -16.70
C ASN A 121 -5.55 16.16 -15.99
N ALA A 122 -4.30 15.77 -15.71
CA ALA A 122 -4.00 14.52 -15.04
C ALA A 122 -4.45 14.56 -13.58
N LYS A 123 -4.88 13.40 -13.07
CA LYS A 123 -5.31 13.20 -11.69
C LYS A 123 -4.68 11.93 -11.14
N THR A 124 -4.36 11.94 -9.86
CA THR A 124 -4.12 10.72 -9.09
C THR A 124 -5.16 10.63 -7.98
N TYR A 125 -5.55 9.40 -7.66
CA TYR A 125 -6.57 9.12 -6.67
C TYR A 125 -5.94 8.44 -5.46
N HIS A 126 -5.81 9.17 -4.37
CA HIS A 126 -5.25 8.65 -3.13
C HIS A 126 -6.32 7.84 -2.40
N ALA A 127 -6.13 6.53 -2.40
CA ALA A 127 -6.97 5.58 -1.69
C ALA A 127 -6.43 5.33 -0.27
N THR A 128 -7.31 5.48 0.71
CA THR A 128 -7.07 5.13 2.11
C THR A 128 -7.90 3.91 2.45
N ALA A 129 -7.25 2.76 2.65
CA ALA A 129 -7.92 1.55 3.09
C ALA A 129 -8.49 1.71 4.50
N ARG A 130 -9.71 1.22 4.73
CA ARG A 130 -10.34 1.18 6.05
C ARG A 130 -9.82 -0.02 6.84
N PHE A 131 -9.28 0.23 8.02
CA PHE A 131 -8.88 -0.84 8.94
C PHE A 131 -10.06 -1.24 9.86
N SER A 132 -10.36 -2.55 9.95
CA SER A 132 -11.38 -3.10 10.86
C SER A 132 -11.10 -4.57 11.14
N GLU A 133 -11.25 -4.99 12.41
CA GLU A 133 -11.21 -6.41 12.82
C GLU A 133 -10.02 -7.19 12.22
N ASP A 134 -8.82 -6.58 12.25
CA ASP A 134 -7.57 -7.15 11.74
C ASP A 134 -7.39 -7.21 10.21
N ARG A 135 -8.17 -6.43 9.46
CA ARG A 135 -8.08 -6.38 7.99
C ARG A 135 -8.14 -4.94 7.46
N TYR A 136 -7.50 -4.73 6.31
CA TYR A 136 -7.57 -3.50 5.53
C TYR A 136 -8.46 -3.72 4.32
N PHE A 137 -9.45 -2.84 4.16
CA PHE A 137 -10.43 -2.91 3.07
C PHE A 137 -10.39 -1.63 2.23
N LEU A 138 -10.24 -1.79 0.92
CA LEU A 138 -10.52 -0.77 -0.07
C LEU A 138 -11.47 -1.37 -1.10
N ASP A 139 -12.53 -0.66 -1.44
CA ASP A 139 -13.49 -1.06 -2.46
C ASP A 139 -13.98 0.22 -3.13
N VAL A 140 -13.40 0.49 -4.30
CA VAL A 140 -13.62 1.72 -5.08
C VAL A 140 -13.91 1.37 -6.53
N GLY A 141 -14.89 2.05 -7.10
CA GLY A 141 -15.37 1.86 -8.45
C GLY A 141 -15.11 3.08 -9.33
N PHE A 142 -14.90 2.85 -10.62
CA PHE A 142 -14.83 3.87 -11.66
C PHE A 142 -15.87 3.58 -12.74
N ILE A 143 -16.56 4.62 -13.18
CA ILE A 143 -17.55 4.56 -14.27
C ILE A 143 -16.96 5.30 -15.47
N PRO A 144 -16.43 4.59 -16.48
CA PRO A 144 -15.88 5.26 -17.66
C PRO A 144 -16.97 6.11 -18.36
N PRO A 145 -16.74 7.42 -18.60
CA PRO A 145 -17.77 8.31 -19.13
C PRO A 145 -17.93 8.20 -20.65
N GLU A 146 -17.00 7.53 -21.34
CA GLU A 146 -16.98 7.41 -22.80
C GLU A 146 -16.32 6.10 -23.26
N ILE A 147 -16.67 5.67 -24.47
CA ILE A 147 -16.08 4.52 -25.18
C ILE A 147 -14.59 4.75 -25.40
N GLY A 148 -13.79 3.70 -25.23
CA GLY A 148 -12.35 3.74 -25.49
C GLY A 148 -11.59 2.60 -24.83
N ILE A 149 -10.26 2.64 -24.92
CA ILE A 149 -9.38 1.74 -24.16
C ILE A 149 -8.85 2.51 -22.95
N TYR A 150 -9.00 1.95 -21.77
CA TYR A 150 -8.56 2.52 -20.51
C TYR A 150 -7.51 1.62 -19.89
N ALA A 151 -6.56 2.23 -19.19
CA ALA A 151 -5.64 1.54 -18.32
C ALA A 151 -5.62 2.21 -16.96
N PHE A 152 -5.44 1.42 -15.91
CA PHE A 152 -5.12 1.95 -14.59
C PHE A 152 -4.00 1.17 -13.92
N ALA A 153 -3.32 1.85 -13.02
CA ALA A 153 -2.29 1.30 -12.16
C ALA A 153 -2.66 1.47 -10.68
N VAL A 154 -2.33 0.48 -9.87
CA VAL A 154 -2.43 0.53 -8.41
C VAL A 154 -1.03 0.58 -7.82
N ILE A 155 -0.60 1.74 -7.34
CA ILE A 155 0.79 1.94 -6.93
C ILE A 155 0.89 2.60 -5.56
N THR A 156 2.08 2.58 -4.99
CA THR A 156 2.46 3.44 -3.87
C THR A 156 3.78 4.10 -4.25
N SER A 157 3.86 5.43 -4.18
CA SER A 157 5.12 6.13 -4.41
C SER A 157 6.16 5.73 -3.34
N PRO A 158 7.31 5.12 -3.70
CA PRO A 158 8.29 4.67 -2.72
C PRO A 158 8.86 5.82 -1.86
N ILE A 159 8.85 7.05 -2.40
CA ILE A 159 9.36 8.22 -1.70
C ILE A 159 8.50 8.57 -0.47
N ILE A 160 7.19 8.31 -0.53
CA ILE A 160 6.27 8.60 0.59
C ILE A 160 6.61 7.72 1.79
N LEU A 161 6.96 6.45 1.56
CA LEU A 161 7.36 5.53 2.62
C LEU A 161 8.67 5.94 3.31
N GLN A 162 9.54 6.70 2.64
CA GLN A 162 10.76 7.25 3.25
C GLN A 162 10.45 8.33 4.29
N PHE A 163 9.32 9.02 4.18
CA PHE A 163 8.88 10.05 5.12
C PHE A 163 7.79 9.57 6.08
N TYR A 164 7.16 8.44 5.78
CA TYR A 164 6.15 7.84 6.65
C TYR A 164 6.79 7.24 7.91
N GLU A 165 6.11 7.44 9.04
CA GLU A 165 6.56 6.97 10.35
C GLU A 165 5.68 5.81 10.82
N HIS A 166 6.26 4.60 10.82
CA HIS A 166 5.58 3.41 11.29
C HIS A 166 6.60 2.38 11.80
N PRO A 167 6.35 1.65 12.92
CA PRO A 167 7.31 0.71 13.50
C PRO A 167 7.88 -0.31 12.51
N ALA A 168 7.06 -0.81 11.57
CA ALA A 168 7.50 -1.73 10.52
C ALA A 168 8.63 -1.19 9.62
N LEU A 169 8.71 0.14 9.45
CA LEU A 169 9.72 0.81 8.63
C LEU A 169 11.06 0.97 9.33
N TYR A 170 11.16 0.54 10.58
CA TYR A 170 12.37 0.60 11.39
C TYR A 170 12.89 -0.80 11.69
N LYS A 171 14.20 -0.89 11.77
CA LYS A 171 14.91 -2.06 12.29
C LYS A 171 14.92 -2.03 13.81
N CYS A 172 15.35 -3.13 14.41
CA CYS A 172 15.53 -3.26 15.85
C CYS A 172 16.37 -2.15 16.51
N ASP A 173 17.41 -1.68 15.81
CA ASP A 173 18.29 -0.62 16.28
C ASP A 173 17.75 0.79 16.00
N LYS A 174 16.46 0.90 15.66
CA LYS A 174 15.73 2.15 15.36
C LYS A 174 16.25 2.89 14.14
N ARG A 175 17.08 2.26 13.30
CA ARG A 175 17.41 2.82 11.98
C ARG A 175 16.27 2.52 11.01
N LYS A 176 15.89 3.52 10.22
CA LYS A 176 14.90 3.36 9.15
C LYS A 176 15.44 2.39 8.09
N ARG A 177 14.57 1.56 7.53
CA ARG A 177 14.91 0.66 6.41
C ARG A 177 15.22 1.50 5.16
N ASN A 178 16.18 1.05 4.36
CA ASN A 178 16.66 1.79 3.19
C ASN A 178 15.74 1.62 1.97
N ASP A 179 15.06 0.48 1.88
CA ASP A 179 14.18 0.16 0.76
C ASP A 179 12.87 -0.44 1.28
N ALA A 180 11.85 0.39 1.36
CA ALA A 180 10.49 -0.01 1.74
C ALA A 180 9.57 0.18 0.53
N ARG A 181 8.81 -0.87 0.18
CA ARG A 181 7.90 -0.88 -0.96
C ARG A 181 6.60 -1.55 -0.61
N VAL A 182 5.52 -1.08 -1.24
CA VAL A 182 4.26 -1.80 -1.34
C VAL A 182 4.13 -2.22 -2.80
N LEU A 183 4.06 -3.52 -3.03
CA LEU A 183 3.96 -4.14 -4.33
C LEU A 183 2.53 -4.68 -4.46
N TYR A 184 1.76 -4.07 -5.36
CA TYR A 184 0.41 -4.53 -5.65
C TYR A 184 0.45 -5.61 -6.71
N THR A 185 -0.43 -6.59 -6.58
CA THR A 185 -0.53 -7.69 -7.54
C THR A 185 -1.99 -7.84 -7.95
N ILE A 186 -2.33 -7.35 -9.15
CA ILE A 186 -3.67 -7.50 -9.72
C ILE A 186 -3.84 -8.91 -10.27
N ASN A 187 -4.93 -9.59 -9.91
CA ASN A 187 -5.31 -10.93 -10.42
C ASN A 187 -4.11 -11.90 -10.41
N ASN A 188 -3.46 -12.01 -9.25
CA ASN A 188 -2.26 -12.86 -9.04
C ASN A 188 -1.03 -12.54 -9.91
N GLY A 189 -1.03 -11.41 -10.62
CA GLY A 189 0.08 -10.95 -11.45
C GLY A 189 0.11 -11.62 -12.82
N ASP A 190 -0.99 -12.25 -13.24
CA ASP A 190 -1.09 -12.81 -14.58
C ASP A 190 -1.35 -11.69 -15.60
N PRO A 191 -0.41 -11.41 -16.53
CA PRO A 191 -0.57 -10.36 -17.52
C PRO A 191 -1.72 -10.62 -18.50
N TYR A 192 -2.14 -11.87 -18.69
CA TYR A 192 -3.29 -12.22 -19.52
C TYR A 192 -4.60 -11.87 -18.81
N GLU A 193 -4.70 -12.15 -17.51
CA GLU A 193 -5.86 -11.74 -16.70
C GLU A 193 -5.94 -10.22 -16.51
N ASN A 194 -4.81 -9.52 -16.71
CA ASN A 194 -4.74 -8.06 -16.65
C ASN A 194 -4.86 -7.37 -18.02
N ASN A 195 -5.03 -8.13 -19.10
CA ASN A 195 -5.24 -7.66 -20.47
C ASN A 195 -4.06 -6.87 -21.06
N TYR A 196 -2.83 -7.33 -20.83
CA TYR A 196 -1.62 -6.70 -21.38
C TYR A 196 -1.63 -6.59 -22.93
N GLU A 197 -2.22 -7.56 -23.64
CA GLU A 197 -2.33 -7.48 -25.12
C GLU A 197 -3.17 -6.28 -25.58
N LEU A 198 -4.18 -5.89 -24.79
CA LEU A 198 -4.97 -4.69 -25.07
C LEU A 198 -4.16 -3.42 -24.80
N PHE A 199 -3.32 -3.42 -23.75
CA PHE A 199 -2.42 -2.32 -23.43
C PHE A 199 -1.43 -2.03 -24.57
N GLN A 200 -0.93 -3.08 -25.23
CA GLN A 200 -0.01 -2.95 -26.37
C GLN A 200 -0.61 -2.27 -27.61
N GLN A 201 -1.93 -2.06 -27.64
CA GLN A 201 -2.60 -1.36 -28.75
C GLN A 201 -2.48 0.17 -28.67
N THR A 202 -1.98 0.71 -27.55
CA THR A 202 -1.79 2.15 -27.39
C THR A 202 -0.76 2.71 -28.37
N SER A 203 -0.93 3.98 -28.76
CA SER A 203 0.05 4.73 -29.57
C SER A 203 0.80 5.78 -28.76
N ILE A 204 0.62 5.81 -27.43
CA ILE A 204 1.21 6.82 -26.55
C ILE A 204 2.70 6.51 -26.29
N PRO A 205 3.66 7.36 -26.71
CA PRO A 205 5.08 6.98 -26.76
C PRO A 205 5.74 6.59 -25.43
N HIS A 206 5.28 7.10 -24.29
CA HIS A 206 5.81 6.70 -22.97
C HIS A 206 5.15 5.44 -22.41
N VAL A 207 3.91 5.15 -22.82
CA VAL A 207 3.14 3.97 -22.41
C VAL A 207 3.56 2.75 -23.23
N VAL A 208 3.78 2.92 -24.55
CA VAL A 208 4.23 1.87 -25.49
C VAL A 208 5.58 1.24 -25.10
N LYS A 209 6.35 1.89 -24.23
CA LYS A 209 7.68 1.42 -23.83
C LYS A 209 7.66 0.45 -22.64
N LEU A 210 6.53 0.24 -21.98
CA LEU A 210 6.46 -0.69 -20.86
C LEU A 210 6.42 -2.12 -21.42
N ASP A 211 7.36 -2.95 -20.98
CA ASP A 211 7.29 -4.39 -21.23
C ASP A 211 6.34 -5.08 -20.24
N VAL A 212 6.16 -6.39 -20.41
CA VAL A 212 5.24 -7.18 -19.57
C VAL A 212 5.69 -7.21 -18.11
N GLU A 213 7.00 -7.19 -17.83
CA GLU A 213 7.53 -7.21 -16.48
C GLU A 213 7.22 -5.89 -15.76
N GLN A 214 7.39 -4.78 -16.45
CA GLN A 214 7.04 -3.45 -16.00
C GLN A 214 5.51 -3.33 -15.78
N TYR A 215 4.71 -3.85 -16.71
CA TYR A 215 3.25 -3.85 -16.63
C TYR A 215 2.75 -4.58 -15.38
N ILE A 216 3.29 -5.78 -15.10
CA ILE A 216 2.95 -6.55 -13.90
C ILE A 216 3.44 -5.83 -12.64
N ARG A 217 4.69 -5.36 -12.64
CA ARG A 217 5.33 -4.79 -11.45
C ARG A 217 4.68 -3.48 -11.00
N ASP A 218 4.23 -2.67 -11.94
CA ASP A 218 3.52 -1.41 -11.66
C ASP A 218 2.00 -1.65 -11.50
N ALA A 219 1.57 -2.92 -11.43
CA ALA A 219 0.20 -3.35 -11.19
C ALA A 219 -0.81 -2.68 -12.13
N TRP A 220 -0.55 -2.80 -13.43
CA TRP A 220 -1.46 -2.29 -14.45
C TRP A 220 -2.59 -3.27 -14.74
N TYR A 221 -3.74 -2.72 -15.11
CA TYR A 221 -4.88 -3.41 -15.68
C TYR A 221 -5.43 -2.59 -16.84
N THR A 222 -5.89 -3.26 -17.90
CA THR A 222 -6.41 -2.59 -19.11
C THR A 222 -7.76 -3.16 -19.49
N PHE A 223 -8.67 -2.32 -19.99
CA PHE A 223 -9.99 -2.75 -20.44
C PHE A 223 -10.51 -1.84 -21.54
N ARG A 224 -11.48 -2.35 -22.31
CA ARG A 224 -12.17 -1.64 -23.38
C ARG A 224 -13.59 -1.35 -22.95
N VAL A 225 -14.06 -0.14 -23.22
CA VAL A 225 -15.45 0.28 -23.03
C VAL A 225 -16.12 0.31 -24.41
N VAL A 226 -17.30 -0.29 -24.51
CA VAL A 226 -18.12 -0.35 -25.74
C VAL A 226 -19.57 0.09 -25.45
N ASP A 227 -20.39 0.29 -26.48
CA ASP A 227 -21.83 0.57 -26.37
C ASP A 227 -22.66 -0.63 -25.89
#